data_AF-A0A9E6MWB8-F1
#
_entry.id   AF-A0A9E6MWB8-F1
#
_cell.length_a   1.000
_cell.length_b   1.000
_cell.length_c   1.000
_cell.angle_alpha   90.00
_cell.angle_beta   90.00
_cell.angle_gamma   90.00
#
_symmetry.space_group_name_H-M   'P 1'
#
loop_
_entity.id
_entity.type
_entity.pdbx_description
1 polymer ?
#
loop_
_entity_poly.entity_id
_entity_poly.type
_entity_poly.pdbx_seq_one_letter_code
_entity_poly.pdbx_strand_id
1 'polypeptide(L)'
;MIFFCGDNHSHFGHIIEAVHQHRPDAIVLLGDIEAQRPLEQELAQIMDLTAVWWIPGNHDTDSQANHDNLFSSALADRNLHGRVVEIAGLKVAGLGGVFRGEIWYPDSQGAQVHYESYPDYQTNSEPGRIHAAAQHRAIRRGEMSEVKARGKLLTHRSSIFYADWLELHGQRADILVTHEAPSCHPNGFKALDELARALHVKASFHGHHHDRLNYQPHWDTLGFQAHGVGFCGITDQYGGMVVAGKV
;
A
#
# COMPACT_ATOMS: atom_id res chain seq x y z
N MET A 1 20.13 2.58 4.76
CA MET A 1 19.52 2.75 3.42
C MET A 1 18.28 1.90 3.30
N ILE A 2 17.20 2.50 2.80
CA ILE A 2 15.92 1.85 2.50
C ILE A 2 15.81 1.59 1.00
N PHE A 3 15.30 0.42 0.62
CA PHE A 3 14.87 0.12 -0.75
C PHE A 3 13.34 0.08 -0.85
N PHE A 4 12.81 0.59 -1.96
CA PHE A 4 11.39 0.59 -2.31
C PHE A 4 11.18 -0.34 -3.50
N CYS A 5 10.30 -1.32 -3.34
CA CYS A 5 10.08 -2.40 -4.31
C CYS A 5 8.68 -2.27 -4.91
N GLY A 6 8.59 -2.10 -6.23
CA GLY A 6 7.33 -1.89 -6.95
C GLY A 6 6.75 -3.18 -7.51
N ASP A 7 5.45 -3.36 -7.32
CA ASP A 7 4.58 -4.31 -8.03
C ASP A 7 5.22 -5.69 -8.24
N ASN A 8 5.33 -6.47 -7.16
CA ASN A 8 6.00 -7.77 -7.20
C ASN A 8 5.22 -8.78 -8.04
N HIS A 9 3.89 -8.77 -7.96
CA HIS A 9 2.99 -9.76 -8.58
C HIS A 9 3.52 -11.19 -8.36
N SER A 10 3.75 -11.56 -7.10
CA SER A 10 4.34 -12.85 -6.67
C SER A 10 5.82 -13.10 -6.99
N HIS A 11 6.55 -12.17 -7.63
CA HIS A 11 7.96 -12.36 -7.99
C HIS A 11 8.91 -11.79 -6.95
N PHE A 12 9.47 -12.62 -6.07
CA PHE A 12 10.37 -12.16 -5.00
C PHE A 12 11.87 -12.31 -5.30
N GLY A 13 12.26 -13.05 -6.34
CA GLY A 13 13.66 -13.38 -6.63
C GLY A 13 14.56 -12.15 -6.76
N HIS A 14 14.11 -11.13 -7.50
CA HIS A 14 14.86 -9.89 -7.71
C HIS A 14 15.12 -9.10 -6.41
N ILE A 15 14.19 -9.14 -5.44
CA ILE A 15 14.34 -8.51 -4.13
C ILE A 15 15.33 -9.31 -3.28
N ILE A 16 15.20 -10.64 -3.28
CA ILE A 16 16.09 -11.53 -2.53
C ILE A 16 17.54 -11.34 -3.00
N GLU A 17 17.77 -11.35 -4.30
CA GLU A 17 19.09 -11.11 -4.91
C GLU A 17 19.65 -9.73 -4.53
N ALA A 18 18.85 -8.66 -4.68
CA ALA A 18 19.27 -7.30 -4.35
C ALA A 18 19.60 -7.14 -2.85
N VAL A 19 18.83 -7.75 -1.96
CA VAL A 19 19.12 -7.70 -0.51
C VAL A 19 20.39 -8.46 -0.17
N HIS A 20 20.62 -9.64 -0.75
CA HIS A 20 21.88 -10.36 -0.53
C HIS A 20 23.09 -9.54 -0.99
N GLN A 21 22.97 -8.85 -2.12
CA GLN A 21 24.04 -8.05 -2.72
C GLN A 21 24.31 -6.74 -1.96
N HIS A 22 23.27 -6.00 -1.61
CA HIS A 22 23.40 -4.62 -1.13
C HIS A 22 23.17 -4.45 0.37
N ARG A 23 22.53 -5.42 1.03
CA ARG A 23 22.24 -5.40 2.48
C ARG A 23 21.62 -4.07 2.94
N PRO A 24 20.50 -3.61 2.35
CA PRO A 24 19.81 -2.43 2.84
C PRO A 24 19.32 -2.67 4.27
N ASP A 25 19.23 -1.62 5.08
CA ASP A 25 18.70 -1.70 6.45
C ASP A 25 17.22 -2.11 6.45
N ALA A 26 16.48 -1.68 5.42
CA ALA A 26 15.08 -2.06 5.23
C ALA A 26 14.67 -2.11 3.75
N ILE A 27 13.63 -2.88 3.47
CA ILE A 27 12.85 -2.83 2.24
C ILE A 27 11.40 -2.42 2.53
N VAL A 28 10.75 -1.77 1.58
CA VAL A 28 9.33 -1.45 1.61
C VAL A 28 8.67 -1.90 0.31
N LEU A 29 7.75 -2.86 0.39
CA LEU A 29 6.96 -3.33 -0.75
C LEU A 29 5.78 -2.37 -1.01
N LEU A 30 5.66 -1.86 -2.23
CA LEU A 30 4.72 -0.78 -2.61
C LEU A 30 3.39 -1.30 -3.17
N GLY A 31 2.87 -2.39 -2.60
CA GLY A 31 1.63 -3.01 -3.04
C GLY A 31 1.78 -3.97 -4.22
N ASP A 32 0.65 -4.57 -4.59
CA ASP A 32 0.53 -5.66 -5.57
C ASP A 32 1.60 -6.73 -5.34
N ILE A 33 1.66 -7.17 -4.09
CA ILE A 33 2.63 -8.13 -3.59
C ILE A 33 2.20 -9.52 -4.04
N GLU A 34 0.90 -9.80 -3.90
CA GLU A 34 0.24 -11.06 -4.28
C GLU A 34 0.96 -12.30 -3.76
N ALA A 35 1.45 -12.26 -2.52
CA ALA A 35 2.17 -13.37 -1.93
C ALA A 35 1.36 -14.69 -2.03
N GLN A 36 1.99 -15.75 -2.53
CA GLN A 36 1.34 -17.05 -2.74
C GLN A 36 1.33 -17.90 -1.46
N ARG A 37 2.22 -17.58 -0.53
CA ARG A 37 2.31 -18.09 0.85
C ARG A 37 2.42 -16.91 1.83
N PRO A 38 2.30 -17.12 3.16
CA PRO A 38 2.54 -16.05 4.13
C PRO A 38 3.84 -15.30 3.83
N LEU A 39 3.80 -13.96 3.85
CA LEU A 39 4.86 -13.11 3.31
C LEU A 39 6.25 -13.43 3.87
N GLU A 40 6.36 -13.76 5.15
CA GLU A 40 7.62 -14.17 5.79
C GLU A 40 8.23 -15.42 5.17
N GLN A 41 7.41 -16.32 4.59
CA GLN A 41 7.86 -17.53 3.92
C GLN A 41 8.34 -17.25 2.49
N GLU A 42 7.76 -16.25 1.81
CA GLU A 42 8.27 -15.79 0.52
C GLU A 42 9.64 -15.11 0.66
N LEU A 43 9.83 -14.39 1.77
CA LEU A 43 11.04 -13.62 2.06
C LEU A 43 12.01 -14.31 3.03
N ALA A 44 11.80 -15.60 3.32
CA ALA A 44 12.55 -16.33 4.35
C ALA A 44 14.07 -16.23 4.21
N GLN A 45 14.59 -16.12 2.98
CA GLN A 45 16.02 -16.01 2.68
C GLN A 45 16.66 -14.69 3.12
N ILE A 46 15.85 -13.66 3.37
CA ILE A 46 16.32 -12.31 3.67
C ILE A 46 15.82 -11.75 5.02
N MET A 47 14.99 -12.51 5.75
CA MET A 47 14.40 -12.07 7.03
C MET A 47 15.44 -11.66 8.08
N ASP A 48 16.62 -12.30 8.09
CA ASP A 48 17.72 -11.97 9.01
C ASP A 48 18.69 -10.93 8.45
N LEU A 49 18.45 -10.42 7.23
CA LEU A 49 19.39 -9.54 6.51
C LEU A 49 18.89 -8.11 6.37
N THR A 50 17.58 -7.90 6.45
CA THR A 50 16.95 -6.58 6.27
C THR A 50 15.60 -6.54 6.98
N ALA A 51 15.15 -5.37 7.43
CA ALA A 51 13.79 -5.20 7.91
C ALA A 51 12.80 -5.15 6.73
N VAL A 52 11.69 -5.87 6.82
CA VAL A 52 10.65 -5.88 5.78
C VAL A 52 9.44 -5.08 6.22
N TRP A 53 9.03 -4.11 5.39
CA TRP A 53 7.80 -3.35 5.53
C TRP A 53 7.01 -3.38 4.23
N TRP A 54 5.73 -3.05 4.29
CA TRP A 54 4.88 -3.10 3.11
C TRP A 54 3.65 -2.20 3.24
N ILE A 55 3.07 -1.86 2.10
CA ILE A 55 1.71 -1.34 1.97
C ILE A 55 0.94 -2.26 1.00
N PRO A 56 -0.38 -2.45 1.16
CA PRO A 56 -1.16 -3.21 0.18
C PRO A 56 -1.32 -2.43 -1.14
N GLY A 57 -1.47 -3.14 -2.25
CA GLY A 57 -1.99 -2.63 -3.52
C GLY A 57 -3.42 -3.10 -3.77
N ASN A 58 -3.93 -2.93 -4.99
CA ASN A 58 -5.29 -3.37 -5.32
C ASN A 58 -5.43 -4.88 -5.48
N HIS A 59 -4.40 -5.56 -5.98
CA HIS A 59 -4.43 -7.01 -6.22
C HIS A 59 -4.24 -7.84 -4.95
N ASP A 60 -3.76 -7.23 -3.86
CA ASP A 60 -3.59 -7.88 -2.56
C ASP A 60 -4.92 -8.25 -1.86
N THR A 61 -6.05 -7.91 -2.49
CA THR A 61 -7.40 -8.23 -2.01
C THR A 61 -8.29 -8.87 -3.08
N ASP A 62 -7.71 -9.36 -4.18
CA ASP A 62 -8.48 -10.04 -5.24
C ASP A 62 -8.98 -11.42 -4.79
N SER A 63 -8.23 -12.07 -3.91
CA SER A 63 -8.63 -13.29 -3.26
C SER A 63 -8.35 -13.26 -1.77
N GLN A 64 -9.07 -14.11 -1.03
CA GLN A 64 -8.84 -14.27 0.39
C GLN A 64 -7.42 -14.77 0.69
N ALA A 65 -6.82 -15.56 -0.21
CA ALA A 65 -5.46 -16.04 -0.05
C ALA A 65 -4.45 -14.89 -0.17
N ASN A 66 -4.60 -14.01 -1.18
CA ASN A 66 -3.74 -12.82 -1.31
C ASN A 66 -3.81 -11.95 -0.04
N HIS A 67 -5.02 -11.72 0.47
CA HIS A 67 -5.20 -10.97 1.70
C HIS A 67 -4.58 -11.69 2.91
N ASP A 68 -4.91 -12.96 3.17
CA ASP A 68 -4.48 -13.66 4.37
C ASP A 68 -2.96 -13.84 4.41
N ASN A 69 -2.32 -14.06 3.27
CA ASN A 69 -0.87 -14.19 3.15
C ASN A 69 -0.10 -12.91 3.50
N LEU A 70 -0.77 -11.75 3.59
CA LEU A 70 -0.19 -10.50 4.06
C LEU A 70 -0.69 -10.14 5.46
N PHE A 71 -2.02 -10.05 5.61
CA PHE A 71 -2.68 -9.51 6.80
C PHE A 71 -2.76 -10.51 7.97
N SER A 72 -2.54 -11.81 7.71
CA SER A 72 -2.43 -12.85 8.76
C SER A 72 -1.02 -13.46 8.82
N SER A 73 -0.05 -12.84 8.16
CA SER A 73 1.35 -13.26 8.12
C SER A 73 2.11 -12.86 9.39
N ALA A 74 3.32 -13.40 9.58
CA ALA A 74 4.18 -12.95 10.68
C ALA A 74 4.67 -11.49 10.49
N LEU A 75 4.46 -10.92 9.29
CA LEU A 75 4.77 -9.53 8.94
C LEU A 75 3.51 -8.65 8.93
N ALA A 76 2.37 -9.10 9.44
CA ALA A 76 1.13 -8.33 9.45
C ALA A 76 1.28 -6.98 10.19
N ASP A 77 2.06 -6.95 11.27
CA ASP A 77 2.38 -5.75 12.04
C ASP A 77 3.30 -4.77 11.29
N ARG A 78 3.85 -5.17 10.14
CA ARG A 78 4.72 -4.35 9.26
C ARG A 78 3.98 -3.64 8.12
N ASN A 79 2.65 -3.74 8.05
CA ASN A 79 1.83 -2.94 7.15
C ASN A 79 1.83 -1.44 7.48
N LEU A 80 2.40 -0.59 6.64
CA LEU A 80 2.50 0.86 6.83
C LEU A 80 1.23 1.66 6.54
N HIS A 81 0.19 1.06 5.97
CA HIS A 81 -1.05 1.79 5.64
C HIS A 81 -1.64 2.50 6.87
N GLY A 82 -1.90 3.80 6.73
CA GLY A 82 -2.53 4.65 7.75
C GLY A 82 -1.59 5.11 8.87
N ARG A 83 -0.27 4.83 8.79
CA ARG A 83 0.66 5.15 9.89
C ARG A 83 1.99 5.75 9.44
N VAL A 84 2.66 6.39 10.39
CA VAL A 84 4.04 6.85 10.29
C VAL A 84 4.92 6.03 11.23
N VAL A 85 6.01 5.47 10.71
CA VAL A 85 6.94 4.64 11.48
C VAL A 85 8.38 5.06 11.22
N GLU A 86 9.24 4.98 12.24
CA GLU A 86 10.67 5.19 12.06
C GLU A 86 11.34 3.92 11.48
N ILE A 87 11.97 4.06 10.32
CA ILE A 87 12.65 2.99 9.58
C ILE A 87 14.01 3.50 9.18
N ALA A 88 15.08 2.81 9.59
CA ALA A 88 16.46 3.18 9.28
C ALA A 88 16.79 4.67 9.57
N GLY A 89 16.22 5.22 10.65
CA GLY A 89 16.40 6.62 11.08
C GLY A 89 15.55 7.66 10.34
N LEU A 90 14.61 7.24 9.48
CA LEU A 90 13.69 8.13 8.75
C LEU A 90 12.24 7.85 9.14
N LYS A 91 11.41 8.88 9.23
CA LYS A 91 9.96 8.73 9.40
C LYS A 91 9.32 8.42 8.06
N VAL A 92 8.77 7.23 7.92
CA VAL A 92 8.10 6.76 6.70
C VAL A 92 6.60 6.67 6.95
N ALA A 93 5.83 7.48 6.22
CA ALA A 93 4.38 7.41 6.16
C ALA A 93 3.96 6.42 5.07
N GLY A 94 2.97 5.57 5.33
CA GLY A 94 2.41 4.67 4.32
C GLY A 94 0.92 4.89 4.08
N LEU A 95 0.53 5.00 2.81
CA LEU A 95 -0.86 4.97 2.39
C LEU A 95 -1.04 3.96 1.26
N GLY A 96 -1.26 2.70 1.66
CA GLY A 96 -1.56 1.61 0.73
C GLY A 96 -2.98 1.63 0.20
N GLY A 97 -3.22 0.79 -0.81
CA GLY A 97 -4.50 0.68 -1.49
C GLY A 97 -4.67 1.70 -2.61
N VAL A 98 -5.91 1.82 -3.07
CA VAL A 98 -6.28 2.64 -4.24
C VAL A 98 -7.57 3.42 -3.97
N PHE A 99 -7.77 4.51 -4.70
CA PHE A 99 -9.01 5.27 -4.61
C PHE A 99 -10.16 4.53 -5.34
N ARG A 100 -11.36 4.52 -4.74
CA ARG A 100 -12.54 3.88 -5.33
C ARG A 100 -13.75 4.78 -5.14
N GLY A 101 -14.38 5.19 -6.24
CA GLY A 101 -15.53 6.11 -6.19
C GLY A 101 -16.74 5.61 -5.38
N GLU A 102 -16.88 4.30 -5.16
CA GLU A 102 -17.89 3.75 -4.23
C GLU A 102 -17.64 4.16 -2.77
N ILE A 103 -16.40 4.50 -2.42
CA ILE A 103 -15.99 4.99 -1.10
C ILE A 103 -15.88 6.52 -1.13
N TRP A 104 -14.98 7.05 -1.95
CA TRP A 104 -14.81 8.47 -2.27
C TRP A 104 -13.84 8.60 -3.44
N TYR A 105 -13.83 9.75 -4.13
CA TYR A 105 -12.89 9.99 -5.22
C TYR A 105 -12.32 11.42 -5.17
N PRO A 106 -11.00 11.58 -4.97
CA PRO A 106 -10.39 12.87 -4.64
C PRO A 106 -10.40 13.90 -5.78
N ASP A 107 -10.45 13.48 -7.05
CA ASP A 107 -10.35 14.41 -8.20
C ASP A 107 -11.71 15.03 -8.61
N SER A 108 -12.78 14.79 -7.85
CA SER A 108 -14.08 15.42 -8.08
C SER A 108 -14.21 16.71 -7.26
N GLN A 109 -14.59 17.82 -7.91
CA GLN A 109 -14.88 19.07 -7.17
C GLN A 109 -16.01 18.81 -6.16
N GLY A 110 -15.70 18.91 -4.86
CA GLY A 110 -16.63 18.55 -3.80
C GLY A 110 -16.74 17.03 -3.58
N ALA A 111 -15.60 16.33 -3.53
CA ALA A 111 -15.52 14.89 -3.30
C ALA A 111 -16.48 14.42 -2.21
N GLN A 112 -17.49 13.67 -2.64
CA GLN A 112 -18.46 13.08 -1.72
C GLN A 112 -17.81 11.86 -1.06
N VAL A 113 -17.73 11.89 0.27
CA VAL A 113 -17.36 10.72 1.06
C VAL A 113 -18.64 9.90 1.30
N HIS A 114 -18.71 8.71 0.70
CA HIS A 114 -19.83 7.79 0.88
C HIS A 114 -19.66 6.92 2.12
N TYR A 115 -18.41 6.53 2.41
CA TYR A 115 -18.04 5.78 3.61
C TYR A 115 -16.71 6.32 4.15
N GLU A 116 -16.66 6.60 5.44
CA GLU A 116 -15.52 7.25 6.09
C GLU A 116 -14.34 6.29 6.32
N SER A 117 -14.63 5.01 6.56
CA SER A 117 -13.65 3.98 6.93
C SER A 117 -14.12 2.58 6.52
N TYR A 118 -13.22 1.59 6.55
CA TYR A 118 -13.61 0.20 6.27
C TYR A 118 -14.68 -0.34 7.26
N PRO A 119 -14.59 -0.12 8.59
CA PRO A 119 -15.66 -0.49 9.52
C PRO A 119 -17.02 0.16 9.20
N ASP A 120 -17.01 1.42 8.76
CA ASP A 120 -18.21 2.11 8.31
C ASP A 120 -18.79 1.44 7.06
N TYR A 121 -17.97 1.18 6.03
CA TYR A 121 -18.38 0.42 4.85
C TYR A 121 -18.92 -0.96 5.19
N GLN A 122 -18.23 -1.71 6.04
CA GLN A 122 -18.63 -3.06 6.48
C GLN A 122 -19.97 -3.05 7.22
N THR A 123 -20.31 -1.97 7.91
CA THR A 123 -21.55 -1.86 8.67
C THR A 123 -22.70 -1.35 7.79
N ASN A 124 -22.44 -0.35 6.96
CA ASN A 124 -23.47 0.47 6.32
C ASN A 124 -23.66 0.18 4.82
N SER A 125 -22.77 -0.56 4.18
CA SER A 125 -22.95 -0.99 2.78
C SER A 125 -23.89 -2.19 2.66
N GLU A 126 -24.47 -2.37 1.47
CA GLU A 126 -25.26 -3.58 1.16
C GLU A 126 -24.43 -4.88 1.29
N PRO A 127 -23.20 -4.99 0.72
CA PRO A 127 -22.34 -6.15 0.94
C PRO A 127 -22.07 -6.43 2.42
N GLY A 128 -21.85 -5.38 3.21
CA GLY A 128 -21.65 -5.46 4.66
C GLY A 128 -22.85 -6.05 5.40
N ARG A 129 -24.07 -5.56 5.12
CA ARG A 129 -25.31 -6.11 5.70
C ARG A 129 -25.55 -7.57 5.32
N ILE A 130 -25.31 -7.93 4.06
CA ILE A 130 -25.43 -9.33 3.60
C ILE A 130 -24.45 -10.22 4.36
N HIS A 131 -23.21 -9.78 4.52
CA HIS A 131 -22.19 -10.50 5.27
C HIS A 131 -22.56 -10.68 6.75
N ALA A 132 -22.99 -9.62 7.43
CA ALA A 132 -23.46 -9.69 8.81
C ALA A 132 -24.63 -10.67 8.98
N ALA A 133 -25.59 -10.67 8.04
CA ALA A 133 -26.69 -11.64 8.04
C ALA A 133 -26.21 -13.08 7.84
N ALA A 134 -25.19 -13.31 7.00
CA ALA A 134 -24.58 -14.63 6.83
C ALA A 134 -23.86 -15.08 8.11
N GLN A 135 -23.09 -14.20 8.76
CA GLN A 135 -22.42 -14.45 10.03
C GLN A 135 -23.43 -14.83 11.13
N HIS A 136 -24.51 -14.08 11.27
CA HIS A 136 -25.57 -14.39 12.25
C HIS A 136 -26.22 -15.75 12.00
N ARG A 137 -26.41 -16.16 10.73
CA ARG A 137 -26.95 -17.49 10.40
C ARG A 137 -25.95 -18.60 10.74
N ALA A 138 -24.67 -18.41 10.48
CA ALA A 138 -23.61 -19.36 10.83
C ALA A 138 -23.57 -19.60 12.34
N ILE A 139 -23.55 -18.53 13.14
CA ILE A 139 -23.58 -18.59 14.61
C ILE A 139 -24.81 -19.36 15.11
N ARG A 140 -26.00 -19.10 14.53
CA ARG A 140 -27.23 -19.83 14.90
C ARG A 140 -27.18 -21.32 14.57
N ARG A 141 -26.35 -21.74 13.61
CA ARG A 141 -26.10 -23.16 13.28
C ARG A 141 -25.00 -23.78 14.13
N GLY A 142 -24.40 -23.04 15.07
CA GLY A 142 -23.31 -23.51 15.92
C GLY A 142 -21.94 -23.48 15.24
N GLU A 143 -21.81 -22.81 14.09
CA GLU A 143 -20.50 -22.59 13.45
C GLU A 143 -19.74 -21.53 14.26
N MET A 144 -18.55 -21.88 14.74
CA MET A 144 -17.70 -20.99 15.55
C MET A 144 -16.76 -20.12 14.70
N SER A 145 -16.53 -20.46 13.44
CA SER A 145 -15.63 -19.72 12.55
C SER A 145 -16.28 -18.46 12.02
N GLU A 146 -15.50 -17.38 11.92
CA GLU A 146 -15.90 -16.17 11.20
C GLU A 146 -16.11 -16.49 9.71
N VAL A 147 -17.24 -16.03 9.17
CA VAL A 147 -17.51 -16.05 7.73
C VAL A 147 -16.50 -15.11 7.09
N LYS A 148 -15.71 -15.60 6.14
CA LYS A 148 -14.71 -14.75 5.48
C LYS A 148 -15.37 -13.70 4.57
N ALA A 149 -14.78 -12.50 4.51
CA ALA A 149 -15.19 -11.46 3.58
C ALA A 149 -15.03 -11.92 2.12
N ARG A 150 -15.94 -11.51 1.23
CA ARG A 150 -15.93 -11.89 -0.19
C ARG A 150 -16.44 -10.76 -1.06
N GLY A 151 -16.11 -10.81 -2.36
CA GLY A 151 -16.53 -9.82 -3.33
C GLY A 151 -16.15 -8.41 -2.89
N LYS A 152 -17.08 -7.46 -3.02
CA LYS A 152 -16.86 -6.05 -2.65
C LYS A 152 -16.35 -5.84 -1.23
N LEU A 153 -16.82 -6.64 -0.26
CA LEU A 153 -16.34 -6.51 1.12
C LEU A 153 -14.86 -6.86 1.27
N LEU A 154 -14.36 -7.78 0.45
CA LEU A 154 -12.93 -8.10 0.40
C LEU A 154 -12.16 -7.04 -0.40
N THR A 155 -12.65 -6.67 -1.59
CA THR A 155 -12.04 -5.65 -2.46
C THR A 155 -11.84 -4.31 -1.75
N HIS A 156 -12.75 -3.93 -0.86
CA HIS A 156 -12.65 -2.66 -0.13
C HIS A 156 -11.68 -2.70 1.06
N ARG A 157 -11.02 -3.83 1.35
CA ARG A 157 -9.91 -3.87 2.32
C ARG A 157 -8.63 -3.20 1.81
N SER A 158 -8.52 -2.96 0.51
CA SER A 158 -7.44 -2.20 -0.14
C SER A 158 -7.93 -0.87 -0.71
N SER A 159 -9.06 -0.34 -0.24
CA SER A 159 -9.46 1.02 -0.60
C SER A 159 -8.78 2.02 0.33
N ILE A 160 -8.32 3.13 -0.23
CA ILE A 160 -7.96 4.29 0.57
C ILE A 160 -9.25 4.93 1.07
N PHE A 161 -9.51 4.89 2.37
CA PHE A 161 -10.63 5.63 2.96
C PHE A 161 -10.21 7.05 3.31
N TYR A 162 -11.20 7.95 3.40
CA TYR A 162 -10.94 9.35 3.75
C TYR A 162 -10.35 9.47 5.17
N ALA A 163 -10.78 8.63 6.12
CA ALA A 163 -10.22 8.60 7.46
C ALA A 163 -8.72 8.25 7.47
N ASP A 164 -8.27 7.27 6.68
CA ASP A 164 -6.85 6.89 6.61
C ASP A 164 -5.98 8.04 6.07
N TRP A 165 -6.49 8.72 5.03
CA TRP A 165 -5.85 9.91 4.46
C TRP A 165 -5.78 11.06 5.47
N LEU A 166 -6.89 11.32 6.19
CA LEU A 166 -7.00 12.39 7.16
C LEU A 166 -6.12 12.16 8.40
N GLU A 167 -6.03 10.91 8.86
CA GLU A 167 -5.17 10.52 9.98
C GLU A 167 -3.69 10.82 9.67
N LEU A 168 -3.23 10.53 8.45
CA LEU A 168 -1.88 10.87 8.01
C LEU A 168 -1.68 12.38 7.83
N HIS A 169 -2.69 13.09 7.29
CA HIS A 169 -2.61 14.54 7.03
C HIS A 169 -2.24 15.35 8.29
N GLY A 170 -2.60 14.87 9.49
CA GLY A 170 -2.24 15.48 10.77
C GLY A 170 -0.80 15.26 11.26
N GLN A 171 0.04 14.50 10.53
CA GLN A 171 1.33 14.00 11.02
C GLN A 171 2.54 14.66 10.34
N ARG A 172 3.73 14.08 10.54
CA ARG A 172 5.01 14.49 9.94
C ARG A 172 5.81 13.27 9.53
N ALA A 173 6.35 13.29 8.32
CA ALA A 173 7.20 12.23 7.80
C ALA A 173 8.31 12.79 6.89
N ASP A 174 9.38 12.03 6.71
CA ASP A 174 10.45 12.33 5.77
C ASP A 174 10.15 11.75 4.38
N ILE A 175 9.49 10.58 4.36
CA ILE A 175 9.13 9.83 3.14
C ILE A 175 7.65 9.45 3.20
N LEU A 176 6.96 9.56 2.06
CA LEU A 176 5.63 8.98 1.85
C LEU A 176 5.74 7.81 0.86
N VAL A 177 5.22 6.64 1.24
CA VAL A 177 5.01 5.52 0.30
C VAL A 177 3.54 5.32 0.02
N THR A 178 3.19 5.22 -1.26
CA THR A 178 1.82 4.99 -1.74
C THR A 178 1.82 3.87 -2.77
N HIS A 179 0.67 3.25 -3.01
CA HIS A 179 0.53 2.40 -4.18
C HIS A 179 0.15 3.27 -5.38
N GLU A 180 -0.88 4.11 -5.21
CA GLU A 180 -1.28 5.13 -6.19
C GLU A 180 -0.24 6.25 -6.38
N ALA A 181 -0.25 6.86 -7.56
CA ALA A 181 0.71 7.91 -7.94
C ALA A 181 0.23 9.33 -7.60
N PRO A 182 1.17 10.27 -7.31
CA PRO A 182 0.88 11.69 -7.20
C PRO A 182 0.51 12.30 -8.57
N SER A 183 -0.02 13.52 -8.59
CA SER A 183 -0.66 14.11 -9.78
C SER A 183 0.27 14.39 -10.97
N CYS A 184 1.59 14.26 -10.79
CA CYS A 184 2.54 14.34 -11.90
C CYS A 184 2.50 13.11 -12.82
N HIS A 185 1.93 11.99 -12.36
CA HIS A 185 1.61 10.85 -13.22
C HIS A 185 0.26 11.11 -13.95
N PRO A 186 0.10 10.71 -15.23
CA PRO A 186 -1.14 10.92 -15.99
C PRO A 186 -2.41 10.33 -15.34
N ASN A 187 -2.26 9.28 -14.52
CA ASN A 187 -3.34 8.63 -13.77
C ASN A 187 -3.25 8.91 -12.26
N GLY A 188 -2.43 9.87 -11.83
CA GLY A 188 -2.19 10.17 -10.42
C GLY A 188 -3.14 11.20 -9.83
N PHE A 189 -3.05 11.38 -8.52
CA PHE A 189 -4.05 12.07 -7.71
C PHE A 189 -3.51 13.31 -6.99
N LYS A 190 -4.24 14.43 -7.05
CA LYS A 190 -3.87 15.66 -6.32
C LYS A 190 -3.93 15.51 -4.80
N ALA A 191 -4.82 14.67 -4.30
CA ALA A 191 -4.92 14.39 -2.88
C ALA A 191 -3.63 13.79 -2.30
N LEU A 192 -2.81 13.11 -3.12
CA LEU A 192 -1.52 12.60 -2.68
C LEU A 192 -0.45 13.70 -2.65
N ASP A 193 -0.51 14.68 -3.56
CA ASP A 193 0.33 15.87 -3.47
C ASP A 193 0.04 16.66 -2.20
N GLU A 194 -1.25 16.86 -1.90
CA GLU A 194 -1.72 17.56 -0.70
C GLU A 194 -1.26 16.84 0.57
N LEU A 195 -1.42 15.51 0.61
CA LEU A 195 -0.95 14.70 1.72
C LEU A 195 0.57 14.79 1.92
N ALA A 196 1.35 14.64 0.83
CA ALA A 196 2.80 14.73 0.87
C ALA A 196 3.26 16.09 1.41
N ARG A 197 2.64 17.19 0.97
CA ARG A 197 2.92 18.54 1.47
C ARG A 197 2.53 18.71 2.94
N ALA A 198 1.36 18.22 3.35
CA ALA A 198 0.89 18.29 4.73
C ALA A 198 1.79 17.51 5.71
N LEU A 199 2.31 16.36 5.27
CA LEU A 199 3.30 15.57 5.99
C LEU A 199 4.71 16.19 5.99
N HIS A 200 4.97 17.15 5.10
CA HIS A 200 6.28 17.77 4.84
C HIS A 200 7.36 16.79 4.36
N VAL A 201 6.97 15.75 3.61
CA VAL A 201 7.92 14.77 3.10
C VAL A 201 8.90 15.41 2.12
N LYS A 202 10.10 14.83 2.04
CA LYS A 202 11.13 15.21 1.07
C LYS A 202 11.05 14.38 -0.20
N ALA A 203 10.64 13.12 -0.06
CA ALA A 203 10.47 12.21 -1.18
C ALA A 203 9.18 11.39 -1.04
N SER A 204 8.63 10.98 -2.18
CA SER A 204 7.54 10.02 -2.25
C SER A 204 7.83 8.91 -3.26
N PHE A 205 7.41 7.69 -2.95
CA PHE A 205 7.60 6.52 -3.81
C PHE A 205 6.26 5.83 -4.03
N HIS A 206 5.94 5.51 -5.30
CA HIS A 206 4.71 4.81 -5.66
C HIS A 206 4.94 3.60 -6.57
N GLY A 207 4.02 2.64 -6.54
CA GLY A 207 3.94 1.49 -7.46
C GLY A 207 2.82 1.67 -8.50
N HIS A 208 2.00 0.63 -8.68
CA HIS A 208 0.74 0.55 -9.43
C HIS A 208 0.82 0.69 -10.95
N HIS A 209 1.58 1.66 -11.47
CA HIS A 209 1.56 1.97 -12.91
C HIS A 209 2.62 1.25 -13.73
N HIS A 210 3.45 0.42 -13.08
CA HIS A 210 4.44 -0.44 -13.74
C HIS A 210 5.48 0.35 -14.57
N ASP A 211 5.68 1.63 -14.28
CA ASP A 211 6.59 2.51 -15.00
C ASP A 211 7.61 3.21 -14.09
N ARG A 212 8.49 3.99 -14.71
CA ARG A 212 9.42 4.88 -14.02
C ARG A 212 9.51 6.21 -14.76
N LEU A 213 8.36 6.87 -14.95
CA LEU A 213 8.34 8.18 -15.61
C LEU A 213 9.24 9.19 -14.87
N ASN A 214 9.87 10.08 -15.64
CA ASN A 214 10.72 11.12 -15.06
C ASN A 214 9.88 12.28 -14.52
N TYR A 215 9.69 12.33 -13.20
CA TYR A 215 8.96 13.41 -12.54
C TYR A 215 9.83 14.60 -12.11
N GLN A 216 11.14 14.59 -12.38
CA GLN A 216 12.03 15.69 -12.00
C GLN A 216 11.53 17.07 -12.44
N PRO A 217 10.96 17.27 -13.65
CA PRO A 217 10.40 18.55 -14.06
C PRO A 217 9.23 19.05 -13.18
N HIS A 218 8.61 18.18 -12.38
CA HIS A 218 7.46 18.51 -11.53
C HIS A 218 7.83 18.76 -10.07
N TRP A 219 9.05 18.43 -9.63
CA TRP A 219 9.43 18.48 -8.21
C TRP A 219 9.29 19.87 -7.58
N ASP A 220 9.63 20.94 -8.31
CA ASP A 220 9.48 22.32 -7.80
C ASP A 220 8.00 22.67 -7.57
N THR A 221 7.12 22.25 -8.47
CA THR A 221 5.66 22.45 -8.35
C THR A 221 5.05 21.58 -7.24
N LEU A 222 5.57 20.36 -7.07
CA LEU A 222 5.13 19.43 -6.02
C LEU A 222 5.60 19.88 -4.63
N GLY A 223 6.83 20.41 -4.53
CA GLY A 223 7.49 20.71 -3.27
C GLY A 223 8.16 19.48 -2.61
N PHE A 224 8.24 18.36 -3.32
CA PHE A 224 8.89 17.11 -2.90
C PHE A 224 9.35 16.31 -4.13
N GLN A 225 10.26 15.34 -3.92
CA GLN A 225 10.77 14.47 -4.96
C GLN A 225 9.88 13.24 -5.14
N ALA A 226 9.07 13.20 -6.19
CA ALA A 226 8.25 12.04 -6.53
C ALA A 226 9.02 11.03 -7.38
N HIS A 227 8.84 9.74 -7.09
CA HIS A 227 9.43 8.61 -7.82
C HIS A 227 8.40 7.50 -8.05
N GLY A 228 8.24 7.08 -9.31
CA GLY A 228 7.59 5.81 -9.65
C GLY A 228 8.58 4.66 -9.55
N VAL A 229 8.13 3.51 -9.04
CA VAL A 229 8.89 2.27 -9.00
C VAL A 229 8.21 1.26 -9.92
N GLY A 230 8.89 0.90 -11.01
CA GLY A 230 8.32 0.04 -12.04
C GLY A 230 8.09 -1.40 -11.58
N PHE A 231 7.45 -2.16 -12.45
CA PHE A 231 7.09 -3.56 -12.23
C PHE A 231 8.29 -4.44 -11.90
N CYS A 232 8.30 -5.11 -10.74
CA CYS A 232 9.47 -5.82 -10.21
C CYS A 232 10.76 -4.95 -10.19
N GLY A 233 10.61 -3.65 -9.97
CA GLY A 233 11.70 -2.68 -9.90
C GLY A 233 12.08 -2.38 -8.45
N ILE A 234 13.33 -1.93 -8.25
CA ILE A 234 13.84 -1.51 -6.93
C ILE A 234 14.48 -0.14 -7.05
N THR A 235 14.05 0.77 -6.19
CA THR A 235 14.57 2.14 -6.08
C THR A 235 15.10 2.38 -4.66
N ASP A 236 16.25 3.04 -4.52
CA ASP A 236 16.77 3.43 -3.21
C ASP A 236 16.10 4.70 -2.66
N GLN A 237 16.36 5.02 -1.40
CA GLN A 237 15.80 6.18 -0.72
C GLN A 237 16.16 7.56 -1.30
N TYR A 238 17.08 7.61 -2.26
CA TYR A 238 17.47 8.83 -2.96
C TYR A 238 16.91 8.90 -4.38
N GLY A 239 16.03 7.95 -4.76
CA GLY A 239 15.48 7.87 -6.11
C GLY A 239 16.38 7.16 -7.12
N GLY A 240 17.50 6.58 -6.67
CA GLY A 240 18.42 5.81 -7.49
C GLY A 240 17.84 4.45 -7.88
N MET A 241 18.05 4.03 -9.13
CA MET A 241 17.59 2.72 -9.60
C MET A 241 18.59 1.63 -9.17
N VAL A 242 18.12 0.67 -8.37
CA VAL A 242 18.92 -0.49 -7.94
C VAL A 242 18.67 -1.67 -8.89
N VAL A 243 17.40 -1.95 -9.19
CA VAL A 243 16.97 -2.96 -10.16
C VAL A 243 15.98 -2.30 -11.11
N ALA A 244 16.23 -2.42 -12.41
CA ALA A 244 15.30 -1.95 -13.43
C ALA A 244 14.03 -2.80 -13.42
N GLY A 245 12.88 -2.16 -13.62
CA GLY A 245 11.61 -2.87 -13.77
C GLY A 245 11.60 -3.75 -15.03
N LYS A 246 10.81 -4.82 -15.00
CA LYS A 246 10.54 -5.65 -16.16
C LYS A 246 9.59 -4.94 -17.10
N VAL A 247 9.78 -5.16 -18.41
CA VAL A 247 8.90 -4.66 -19.49
C VAL A 247 7.79 -5.66 -19.74
#